data_AF-A0A356QHL0-F1
#
_entry.id   AF-A0A356QHL0-F1
#
_cell.length_a   1.000
_cell.length_b   1.000
_cell.length_c   1.000
_cell.angle_alpha   90.00
_cell.angle_beta   90.00
_cell.angle_gamma   90.00
#
_symmetry.space_group_name_H-M   'P 1'
#
loop_
_entity.id
_entity.type
_entity.pdbx_description
1 polymer ?
#
loop_
_entity_poly.entity_id
_entity_poly.type
_entity_poly.pdbx_seq_one_letter_code
_entity_poly.pdbx_strand_id
1 'polypeptide(L)'
;LLGWRRQTLEALSASDLNYAPLLPDELFSLAEQAQGLKEWTLGFMEVVDEVADDTLRERWSQTLKEAIDDLEGLGQMETDIDDSTENENDLFALTEHARMAAMLLYTEQHPGKPQVEQTDAPVH
;
A
#
# COMPACT_ATOMS: atom_id res chain seq x y z
N LEU A 1 -14.12 -14.15 0.74
CA LEU A 1 -12.87 -14.07 1.55
C LEU A 1 -11.68 -14.75 0.86
N LEU A 2 -11.67 -16.07 0.62
CA LEU A 2 -10.50 -16.76 0.02
C LEU A 2 -10.13 -16.31 -1.40
N GLY A 3 -11.10 -15.97 -2.25
CA GLY A 3 -10.82 -15.52 -3.63
C GLY A 3 -10.08 -14.18 -3.68
N TRP A 4 -10.45 -13.25 -2.80
CA TRP A 4 -9.87 -11.90 -2.75
C TRP A 4 -8.45 -11.95 -2.23
N ARG A 5 -8.20 -12.73 -1.18
CA ARG A 5 -6.85 -12.98 -0.67
C ARG A 5 -5.91 -13.51 -1.76
N ARG A 6 -6.38 -14.45 -2.60
CA ARG A 6 -5.57 -14.98 -3.70
C ARG A 6 -5.27 -13.91 -4.73
N GLN A 7 -6.28 -13.15 -5.16
CA GLN A 7 -6.10 -12.06 -6.12
C GLN A 7 -5.13 -10.99 -5.61
N THR A 8 -5.23 -10.61 -4.34
CA THR A 8 -4.29 -9.67 -3.71
C THR A 8 -2.86 -10.20 -3.70
N LEU A 9 -2.67 -11.49 -3.35
CA LEU A 9 -1.34 -12.11 -3.38
C LEU A 9 -0.79 -12.20 -4.80
N GLU A 10 -1.62 -12.55 -5.78
CA GLU A 10 -1.24 -12.57 -7.20
C GLU A 10 -0.76 -11.17 -7.63
N ALA A 11 -1.53 -10.12 -7.33
CA ALA A 11 -1.18 -8.74 -7.66
C ALA A 11 0.10 -8.24 -6.97
N LEU A 12 0.27 -8.52 -5.67
CA LEU A 12 1.49 -8.18 -4.94
C LEU A 12 2.74 -8.90 -5.48
N SER A 13 2.56 -10.12 -6.01
CA SER A 13 3.65 -10.91 -6.58
C SER A 13 3.94 -10.65 -8.06
N ALA A 14 3.05 -9.92 -8.76
CA ALA A 14 3.17 -9.67 -10.18
C ALA A 14 4.26 -8.63 -10.48
N SER A 15 4.90 -8.76 -11.65
CA SER A 15 5.87 -7.79 -12.18
C SER A 15 5.22 -6.46 -12.55
N ASP A 16 3.92 -6.47 -12.84
CA ASP A 16 3.22 -5.35 -13.48
C ASP A 16 2.81 -4.25 -12.49
N LEU A 17 3.24 -4.37 -11.23
CA LEU A 17 3.01 -3.40 -10.15
C LEU A 17 1.53 -3.00 -10.00
N ASN A 18 0.60 -3.94 -10.23
CA ASN A 18 -0.84 -3.67 -10.36
C ASN A 18 -1.64 -3.85 -9.06
N TYR A 19 -0.95 -4.09 -7.93
CA TYR A 19 -1.62 -4.11 -6.63
C TYR A 19 -2.24 -2.75 -6.35
N ALA A 20 -3.50 -2.77 -5.90
CA ALA A 20 -4.20 -1.62 -5.36
C ALA A 20 -4.87 -2.01 -4.02
N PRO A 21 -4.82 -1.13 -3.00
CA PRO A 21 -5.59 -1.31 -1.78
C PRO A 21 -7.10 -1.35 -2.11
N LEU A 22 -7.85 -2.10 -1.31
CA LEU A 22 -9.31 -2.14 -1.46
C LEU A 22 -9.90 -0.87 -0.83
N LEU A 23 -10.27 0.09 -1.66
CA LEU A 23 -10.79 1.40 -1.26
C LEU A 23 -12.15 1.68 -1.93
N PRO A 24 -12.94 2.62 -1.39
CA PRO A 24 -14.09 3.17 -2.11
C PRO A 24 -13.67 3.76 -3.45
N ASP A 25 -14.50 3.59 -4.48
CA ASP A 25 -14.25 4.15 -5.81
C ASP A 25 -14.79 5.59 -5.95
N GLU A 26 -14.63 6.17 -7.14
CA GLU A 26 -15.06 7.54 -7.46
C GLU A 26 -16.58 7.77 -7.36
N LEU A 27 -17.39 6.73 -7.09
CA LEU A 27 -18.83 6.88 -6.86
C LEU A 27 -19.14 7.40 -5.44
N PHE A 28 -18.14 7.39 -4.54
CA PHE A 28 -18.22 7.90 -3.17
C PHE A 28 -17.66 9.32 -3.08
N SER A 29 -18.12 10.08 -2.08
CA SER A 29 -17.57 11.42 -1.79
C SER A 29 -16.09 11.35 -1.43
N LEU A 30 -15.36 12.46 -1.58
CA LEU A 30 -13.94 12.49 -1.26
C LEU A 30 -13.68 12.20 0.23
N ALA A 31 -14.57 12.67 1.11
CA ALA A 31 -14.55 12.35 2.53
C ALA A 31 -14.71 10.85 2.82
N GLU A 32 -15.62 10.16 2.10
CA GLU A 32 -15.79 8.72 2.23
C GLU A 32 -14.57 7.95 1.71
N GLN A 33 -13.95 8.40 0.61
CA GLN A 33 -12.71 7.82 0.09
C GLN A 33 -11.54 7.99 1.09
N ALA A 34 -11.38 9.19 1.67
CA ALA A 34 -10.39 9.46 2.71
C ALA A 34 -10.62 8.60 3.96
N GLN A 35 -11.87 8.44 4.37
CA GLN A 35 -12.24 7.54 5.46
C GLN A 35 -11.86 6.08 5.15
N GLY A 36 -12.12 5.61 3.93
CA GLY A 36 -11.71 4.28 3.50
C GLY A 36 -10.20 4.08 3.52
N LEU A 37 -9.43 5.08 3.08
CA LEU A 37 -7.97 5.02 3.11
C LEU A 37 -7.44 5.00 4.56
N LYS A 38 -8.02 5.81 5.45
CA LYS A 38 -7.70 5.80 6.88
C LYS A 38 -7.96 4.43 7.51
N GLU A 39 -9.13 3.85 7.27
CA GLU A 39 -9.50 2.53 7.79
C GLU A 39 -8.59 1.42 7.26
N TRP A 40 -8.28 1.45 5.96
CA TRP A 40 -7.34 0.51 5.35
C TRP A 40 -5.97 0.60 6.03
N THR A 41 -5.49 1.81 6.27
CA THR A 41 -4.18 2.08 6.88
C THR A 41 -4.13 1.59 8.32
N LEU A 42 -5.15 1.89 9.11
CA LEU A 42 -5.24 1.43 10.49
C LEU A 42 -5.24 -0.10 10.58
N GLY A 43 -6.03 -0.78 9.73
CA GLY A 43 -6.06 -2.24 9.69
C GLY A 43 -4.75 -2.87 9.18
N PHE A 44 -4.09 -2.22 8.22
CA PHE A 44 -2.76 -2.65 7.75
C PHE A 44 -1.73 -2.54 8.86
N MET A 45 -1.66 -1.40 9.55
CA MET A 45 -0.73 -1.15 10.65
C MET A 45 -0.97 -2.10 11.83
N GLU A 46 -2.23 -2.36 12.19
CA GLU A 46 -2.58 -3.31 13.26
C GLU A 46 -1.96 -4.70 13.00
N VAL A 47 -2.06 -5.20 11.77
CA VAL A 47 -1.47 -6.49 11.40
C VAL A 47 0.06 -6.44 11.34
N VAL A 48 0.64 -5.33 10.88
CA VAL A 48 2.10 -5.14 10.86
C VAL A 48 2.65 -5.12 12.29
N ASP A 49 1.98 -4.46 13.23
CA ASP A 49 2.33 -4.44 14.65
C ASP A 49 2.16 -5.80 15.32
N GLU A 50 1.11 -6.56 14.95
CA GLU A 50 0.89 -7.90 15.48
C GLU A 50 1.94 -8.91 14.99
N VAL A 51 2.32 -8.83 13.71
CA VAL A 51 3.15 -9.85 13.04
C VAL A 51 4.65 -9.53 13.08
N ALA A 52 5.03 -8.26 12.96
CA ALA A 52 6.43 -7.86 12.86
C ALA A 52 7.00 -7.44 14.21
N ASP A 53 7.64 -8.39 14.90
CA ASP A 53 8.42 -8.12 16.10
C ASP A 53 9.66 -7.25 15.83
N ASP A 54 10.28 -6.75 16.90
CA ASP A 54 11.46 -5.87 16.82
C ASP A 54 12.59 -6.51 15.99
N THR A 55 12.78 -7.83 16.10
CA THR A 55 13.84 -8.54 15.37
C THR A 55 13.56 -8.59 13.87
N LEU A 56 12.30 -8.71 13.46
CA LEU A 56 11.91 -8.65 12.05
C LEU A 56 12.05 -7.23 11.51
N ARG A 57 11.56 -6.23 12.26
CA ARG A 57 11.65 -4.82 11.90
C ARG A 57 13.09 -4.36 11.73
N GLU A 58 14.01 -4.82 12.58
CA GLU A 58 15.44 -4.50 12.46
C GLU A 58 16.01 -4.86 11.08
N ARG A 59 15.50 -5.91 10.44
CA ARG A 59 15.96 -6.40 9.11
C ARG A 59 15.40 -5.61 7.93
N TRP A 60 14.36 -4.82 8.14
CA TRP A 60 13.80 -3.97 7.09
C TRP A 60 14.80 -2.90 6.66
N SER A 61 14.76 -2.55 5.38
CA SER A 61 15.49 -1.41 4.88
C SER A 61 15.05 -0.13 5.58
N GLN A 62 15.92 0.88 5.55
CA GLN A 62 15.55 2.21 6.06
C GLN A 62 14.34 2.77 5.31
N THR A 63 14.28 2.58 3.99
CA THR A 63 13.16 3.03 3.17
C THR A 63 11.83 2.39 3.57
N LEU A 64 11.83 1.09 3.88
CA LEU A 64 10.62 0.43 4.36
C LEU A 64 10.21 0.93 5.75
N LYS A 65 11.17 1.15 6.66
CA LYS A 65 10.87 1.73 7.98
C LYS A 65 10.23 3.11 7.85
N GLU A 66 10.84 3.99 7.05
CA GLU A 66 10.30 5.33 6.78
C GLU A 66 8.90 5.27 6.16
N ALA A 67 8.69 4.40 5.17
CA ALA A 67 7.38 4.24 4.55
C ALA A 67 6.31 3.74 5.53
N ILE A 68 6.65 2.83 6.45
CA ILE A 68 5.71 2.35 7.48
C ILE A 68 5.45 3.42 8.55
N ASP A 69 6.47 4.17 8.94
CA ASP A 69 6.33 5.27 9.90
C ASP A 69 5.42 6.40 9.33
N ASP A 70 5.57 6.72 8.04
CA ASP A 70 4.70 7.69 7.35
C ASP A 70 3.22 7.25 7.34
N LEU A 71 2.95 5.94 7.29
CA LEU A 71 1.58 5.42 7.41
C LEU A 71 0.95 5.67 8.78
N GLU A 72 1.74 5.81 9.85
CA GLU A 72 1.20 6.18 11.17
C GLU A 72 0.56 7.58 11.11
N GLY A 73 1.22 8.53 10.44
CA GLY A 73 0.67 9.87 10.22
C GLY A 73 -0.59 9.84 9.36
N LEU A 74 -0.59 9.00 8.33
CA LEU A 74 -1.73 8.80 7.44
C LEU A 74 -2.94 8.20 8.18
N GLY A 75 -2.73 7.26 9.12
CA GLY A 75 -3.77 6.72 10.00
C GLY A 75 -4.44 7.78 10.90
N GLN A 76 -3.80 8.93 11.08
CA GLN A 76 -4.31 10.05 11.89
C GLN A 76 -4.92 11.19 11.06
N MET A 77 -5.02 11.03 9.73
CA MET A 77 -5.56 12.09 8.85
C MET A 77 -7.00 12.50 9.22
N GLU A 78 -7.33 13.76 8.95
CA GLU A 78 -8.70 14.26 8.95
C GLU A 78 -9.39 13.84 7.65
N THR A 79 -10.62 13.33 7.79
CA THR A 79 -11.35 12.73 6.67
C THR A 79 -12.58 13.55 6.27
N ASP A 80 -12.94 14.57 7.05
CA ASP A 80 -13.97 15.54 6.71
C ASP A 80 -13.37 16.64 5.82
N ILE A 81 -13.13 16.27 4.56
CA ILE A 81 -12.53 17.13 3.53
C ILE A 81 -13.58 17.53 2.49
N ASP A 82 -13.45 18.73 1.94
CA ASP A 82 -14.33 19.22 0.88
C ASP A 82 -13.92 18.69 -0.50
N ASP A 83 -14.90 18.61 -1.41
CA ASP A 83 -14.64 18.20 -2.78
C ASP A 83 -13.91 19.32 -3.53
N SER A 84 -12.58 19.22 -3.57
CA SER A 84 -11.70 20.11 -4.31
C SER A 84 -10.63 19.32 -5.09
N THR A 85 -10.20 19.86 -6.23
CA THR A 85 -9.12 19.24 -7.02
C THR A 85 -7.81 19.15 -6.24
N GLU A 86 -7.56 20.05 -5.29
CA GLU A 86 -6.37 19.97 -4.42
C GLU A 86 -6.45 18.75 -3.51
N ASN A 87 -7.55 18.59 -2.77
CA ASN A 87 -7.75 17.44 -1.89
C ASN A 87 -7.81 16.11 -2.64
N GLU A 88 -8.37 16.10 -3.86
CA GLU A 88 -8.41 14.90 -4.71
C GLU A 88 -6.99 14.44 -5.10
N ASN A 89 -6.12 15.38 -5.48
CA ASN A 89 -4.72 15.10 -5.80
C ASN A 89 -3.95 14.64 -4.55
N ASP A 90 -4.18 15.28 -3.41
CA ASP A 90 -3.55 14.91 -2.14
C ASP A 90 -3.98 13.51 -1.71
N LEU A 91 -5.27 13.18 -1.79
CA LEU A 91 -5.78 11.86 -1.45
C LEU A 91 -5.25 10.79 -2.40
N PHE A 92 -5.11 11.09 -3.69
CA PHE A 92 -4.47 10.21 -4.66
C PHE A 92 -3.01 9.94 -4.28
N ALA A 93 -2.24 10.98 -3.92
CA ALA A 93 -0.85 10.84 -3.51
C ALA A 93 -0.70 9.99 -2.22
N LEU A 94 -1.58 10.20 -1.24
CA LEU A 94 -1.62 9.41 0.00
C LEU A 94 -1.97 7.93 -0.29
N THR A 95 -2.92 7.71 -1.20
CA THR A 95 -3.30 6.36 -1.65
C THR A 95 -2.12 5.64 -2.32
N GLU A 96 -1.38 6.36 -3.17
CA GLU A 96 -0.20 5.79 -3.84
C GLU A 96 0.93 5.48 -2.86
N HIS A 97 1.15 6.34 -1.87
CA HIS A 97 2.11 6.09 -0.81
C HIS A 97 1.77 4.80 -0.03
N ALA A 98 0.51 4.64 0.38
CA ALA A 98 0.01 3.42 1.03
C ALA A 98 0.20 2.16 0.18
N ARG A 99 -0.12 2.26 -1.12
CA ARG A 99 0.07 1.18 -2.10
C ARG A 99 1.53 0.76 -2.22
N MET A 100 2.43 1.74 -2.35
CA MET A 100 3.86 1.50 -2.49
C MET A 100 4.49 0.93 -1.22
N ALA A 101 4.08 1.40 -0.04
CA ALA A 101 4.52 0.86 1.24
C ALA A 101 4.16 -0.63 1.38
N ALA A 102 2.92 -1.00 1.03
CA ALA A 102 2.48 -2.40 1.06
C ALA A 102 3.28 -3.29 0.09
N MET A 103 3.56 -2.79 -1.12
CA MET A 103 4.35 -3.52 -2.12
C MET A 103 5.82 -3.66 -1.71
N LEU A 104 6.41 -2.62 -1.11
CA LEU A 104 7.77 -2.65 -0.60
C LEU A 104 7.89 -3.66 0.54
N LEU A 105 6.96 -3.62 1.50
CA LEU A 105 6.89 -4.60 2.58
C LEU A 105 6.82 -6.02 2.02
N TYR A 106 5.91 -6.27 1.06
CA TYR A 106 5.78 -7.58 0.44
C TYR A 106 7.09 -8.03 -0.21
N THR A 107 7.76 -7.14 -0.94
CA THR A 107 9.01 -7.43 -1.64
C THR A 107 10.14 -7.79 -0.69
N GLU A 108 10.33 -7.02 0.39
CA GLU A 108 11.37 -7.28 1.38
C GLU A 108 11.13 -8.55 2.18
N GLN A 109 9.86 -8.94 2.39
CA GLN A 109 9.51 -10.19 3.07
C GLN A 109 9.54 -11.41 2.15
N HIS A 110 9.69 -11.22 0.83
CA HIS A 110 9.78 -12.31 -0.17
C HIS A 110 11.02 -12.17 -1.06
N PRO A 111 12.24 -12.16 -0.49
CA PRO A 111 13.48 -12.01 -1.24
C PRO A 111 13.67 -13.17 -2.24
N GLY A 112 14.10 -12.86 -3.46
CA GLY A 112 14.29 -13.85 -4.52
C GLY A 112 13.08 -14.07 -5.44
N LYS A 113 12.00 -13.30 -5.25
CA LYS A 113 10.93 -13.09 -6.24
C LYS A 113 10.98 -11.65 -6.77
N PRO A 114 12.08 -11.22 -7.44
CA PRO A 114 12.20 -9.85 -7.89
C PRO A 114 11.08 -9.51 -8.88
N GLN A 115 10.44 -8.35 -8.68
CA GLN A 115 9.51 -7.73 -9.63
C GLN A 115 10.24 -7.08 -10.82
N VAL A 116 11.55 -7.28 -10.95
CA VAL A 116 12.39 -6.61 -11.95
C VAL A 116 12.35 -7.40 -13.27
N GLU A 117 11.72 -6.79 -14.26
CA GLU A 117 11.72 -7.06 -15.70
C GLU A 117 12.52 -8.30 -16.18
N GLN A 118 11.81 -9.28 -16.75
CA GLN A 118 12.33 -9.88 -17.98
C GLN A 118 12.14 -8.83 -19.08
N THR A 119 13.08 -7.89 -19.18
CA THR A 119 13.15 -7.01 -20.34
C THR A 119 13.33 -7.93 -21.55
N ASP A 120 12.39 -7.87 -22.50
CA ASP A 120 12.41 -8.62 -23.75
C ASP A 120 13.83 -8.68 -24.29
N ALA A 121 14.45 -9.86 -24.22
CA ALA A 121 15.70 -10.10 -24.91
C ALA A 121 15.40 -9.99 -26.41
N PRO A 122 16.10 -9.13 -27.18
CA PRO A 122 15.85 -9.02 -28.60
C PRO A 122 16.18 -10.37 -29.25
N VAL A 123 15.19 -10.96 -29.91
CA VAL A 123 15.36 -12.16 -30.71
C VAL A 123 16.29 -11.82 -31.86
N HIS A 124 17.48 -12.43 -31.87
CA HIS A 124 18.45 -12.36 -32.97
C HIS A 124 17.94 -13.10 -34.22
#